data_AF-A0ABD5S5U4-F1
#
_entry.id   AF-A0ABD5S5U4-F1
#
_cell.length_a   1.000
_cell.length_b   1.000
_cell.length_c   1.000
_cell.angle_alpha   90.00
_cell.angle_beta   90.00
_cell.angle_gamma   90.00
#
_symmetry.space_group_name_H-M   'P 1'
#
loop_
_entity.id
_entity.type
_entity.pdbx_description
1 polymer ?
#
loop_
_entity_poly.entity_id
_entity_poly.type
_entity_poly.pdbx_seq_one_letter_code
_entity_poly.pdbx_strand_id
1 'polypeptide(L)' 'MDERDRPFEFEVAAHGRRGKLVAIKVDGVPINPQVDETLETLPPAVKAKIEAQGITDVDIATVTNSKA' A
#
# COMPACT_ATOMS: atom_id res chain seq x y z
N MET A 1 12.42 -5.32 -5.71
CA MET A 1 13.51 -4.65 -6.44
C MET A 1 12.97 -4.24 -7.79
N ASP A 2 13.31 -3.04 -8.25
CA ASP A 2 13.05 -2.64 -9.63
C ASP A 2 14.22 -3.10 -10.53
N GLU A 3 14.21 -2.67 -11.79
CA GLU A 3 15.28 -2.95 -12.76
C GLU A 3 16.66 -2.39 -12.34
N ARG A 4 16.72 -1.58 -11.28
CA ARG A 4 17.93 -0.95 -10.74
C ARG A 4 18.28 -1.48 -9.34
N ASP A 5 17.71 -2.61 -8.95
CA ASP A 5 17.91 -3.23 -7.63
C ASP A 5 17.49 -2.35 -6.44
N ARG A 6 16.62 -1.36 -6.65
CA ARG A 6 16.18 -0.48 -5.56
C ARG A 6 15.16 -1.20 -4.67
N PRO A 7 15.31 -1.14 -3.32
CA PRO A 7 14.36 -1.74 -2.41
C PRO A 7 13.06 -0.96 -2.38
N PHE A 8 11.96 -1.71 -2.23
CA PHE A 8 10.63 -1.19 -1.96
C PHE A 8 10.24 -1.55 -0.54
N GLU A 9 9.79 -0.56 0.22
CA GLU A 9 9.18 -0.76 1.53
C GLU A 9 7.72 -0.31 1.48
N PHE A 10 6.84 -1.12 2.06
CA PHE A 10 5.41 -0.81 2.19
C PHE A 10 5.07 -0.81 3.66
N GLU A 11 4.50 0.29 4.14
CA GLU A 11 4.08 0.43 5.52
C GLU A 11 2.56 0.39 5.61
N VAL A 12 2.04 -0.60 6.34
CA VAL A 12 0.61 -0.78 6.56
C VAL A 12 0.31 -0.62 8.04
N ALA A 13 -0.47 0.40 8.37
CA ALA A 13 -1.03 0.56 9.70
C ALA A 13 -2.32 -0.28 9.79
N ALA A 14 -2.40 -1.20 10.76
CA ALA A 14 -3.51 -2.14 10.86
C ALA A 14 -4.21 -2.14 12.22
N HIS A 15 -5.52 -2.37 12.18
CA HIS A 15 -6.36 -2.58 13.35
C HIS A 15 -7.35 -3.72 13.08
N GLY A 16 -7.14 -4.87 13.73
CA GLY A 16 -7.88 -6.09 13.45
C GLY A 16 -7.63 -6.58 12.02
N ARG A 17 -8.70 -6.81 11.26
CA ARG A 17 -8.60 -7.28 9.85
C ARG A 17 -8.42 -6.16 8.83
N ARG A 18 -8.46 -4.89 9.27
CA ARG A 18 -8.38 -3.71 8.43
C ARG A 18 -6.99 -3.11 8.49
N GLY A 19 -6.46 -2.73 7.35
CA GLY A 19 -5.18 -2.06 7.18
C GLY A 19 -5.33 -0.82 6.32
N LYS A 20 -4.36 0.08 6.44
CA LYS A 20 -4.22 1.25 5.58
C LYS A 20 -2.76 1.35 5.16
N LEU A 21 -2.52 1.46 3.86
CA LEU A 21 -1.20 1.78 3.34
C LEU A 21 -0.89 3.25 3.68
N VAL A 22 0.10 3.45 4.55
CA VAL A 22 0.45 4.78 5.07
C VAL A 22 1.72 5.34 4.44
N ALA A 23 2.60 4.48 3.92
CA ALA A 23 3.81 4.90 3.20
C ALA A 23 4.28 3.85 2.21
N ILE A 24 4.87 4.33 1.11
CA ILE A 24 5.73 3.54 0.24
C ILE A 24 7.10 4.20 0.26
N LYS A 25 8.19 3.43 0.30
CA LYS A 25 9.54 3.97 0.09
C LYS A 25 10.22 3.24 -1.06
N VAL A 26 10.87 4.01 -1.93
CA VAL A 26 11.74 3.50 -2.98
C VAL A 26 13.13 4.02 -2.72
N ASP A 27 14.07 3.13 -2.40
CA ASP A 27 15.44 3.54 -2.07
C ASP A 27 15.50 4.60 -0.95
N GLY A 28 14.66 4.43 0.07
CA GLY A 28 14.53 5.37 1.18
C GLY A 28 13.74 6.66 0.89
N VAL A 29 13.35 6.92 -0.37
CA VAL A 29 12.55 8.10 -0.74
C VAL A 29 11.07 7.81 -0.46
N PRO A 30 10.40 8.59 0.42
CA PRO A 30 9.01 8.37 0.77
C PRO A 30 8.06 8.87 -0.32
N ILE A 31 7.04 8.06 -0.61
CA ILE A 31 5.89 8.38 -1.44
C ILE A 31 4.66 8.27 -0.55
N ASN A 32 3.83 9.33 -0.53
CA ASN A 32 2.60 9.33 0.24
C ASN A 32 1.47 8.72 -0.62
N PRO A 33 1.03 7.49 -0.32
CA PRO A 33 0.02 6.80 -1.12
C PRO A 33 -1.37 7.45 -1.02
N GLN A 34 -1.59 8.35 -0.07
CA GLN A 34 -2.86 9.05 0.10
C GLN A 34 -3.00 10.29 -0.79
N VAL A 35 -1.90 10.73 -1.41
CA VAL A 35 -1.87 11.92 -2.30
C VAL A 35 -1.67 11.51 -3.75
N ASP A 36 -1.06 10.35 -3.98
CA ASP A 36 -0.84 9.81 -5.31
C ASP A 36 -2.07 9.03 -5.79
N GLU A 37 -2.87 9.68 -6.64
CA GLU A 37 -4.09 9.11 -7.20
C GLU A 37 -3.84 7.92 -8.16
N THR A 38 -2.60 7.69 -8.57
CA THR A 38 -2.26 6.59 -9.48
C THR A 38 -2.10 5.24 -8.77
N LEU A 39 -2.05 5.24 -7.43
CA LEU A 39 -1.84 4.04 -6.62
C LEU A 39 -3.18 3.39 -6.26
N GLU A 40 -3.67 2.54 -7.16
CA GLU A 40 -4.96 1.86 -6.96
C GLU A 40 -4.84 0.53 -6.22
N THR A 41 -3.75 -0.21 -6.45
CA THR A 41 -3.60 -1.59 -5.94
C THR A 41 -2.20 -1.91 -5.44
N LEU A 42 -2.12 -2.82 -4.46
CA LEU A 42 -0.86 -3.37 -3.97
C LEU A 42 -0.40 -4.50 -4.89
N PRO A 43 0.91 -4.67 -5.09
CA PRO A 43 1.43 -5.84 -5.79
C PRO A 43 0.90 -7.14 -5.16
N PRO A 44 0.47 -8.15 -5.94
CA PRO A 44 -0.17 -9.35 -5.41
C PRO A 44 0.64 -10.08 -4.33
N ALA A 45 1.96 -10.13 -4.50
CA ALA A 45 2.86 -10.75 -3.52
C ALA A 45 2.86 -10.00 -2.17
N VAL A 46 2.79 -8.68 -2.19
CA VAL A 46 2.70 -7.84 -0.97
C VAL A 46 1.35 -8.06 -0.31
N LYS A 47 0.26 -8.05 -1.09
CA LYS A 47 -1.09 -8.32 -0.59
C LYS A 47 -1.20 -9.67 0.12
N ALA A 48 -0.68 -10.74 -0.51
CA ALA A 48 -0.71 -12.08 0.08
C ALA A 48 0.07 -12.18 1.41
N LYS A 49 1.17 -11.43 1.54
CA LYS A 49 1.93 -11.36 2.80
C LYS A 49 1.17 -10.63 3.90
N ILE A 50 0.44 -9.57 3.56
CA ILE A 50 -0.40 -8.81 4.48
C ILE A 50 -1.60 -9.66 4.93
N GLU A 51 -2.26 -10.36 3.99
CA GLU A 51 -3.37 -11.28 4.27
C GLU A 51 -2.95 -12.42 5.20
N ALA A 52 -1.74 -12.96 5.04
CA ALA A 52 -1.19 -13.97 5.93
C ALA A 52 -1.01 -13.50 7.38
N GLN A 53 -0.99 -12.18 7.63
CA GLN A 53 -0.99 -11.58 8.98
C GLN A 53 -2.41 -11.34 9.52
N GLY A 54 -3.46 -11.77 8.79
CA GLY A 54 -4.86 -11.59 9.17
C GLY A 54 -5.47 -10.25 8.75
N ILE A 55 -4.75 -9.45 7.95
CA ILE A 55 -5.22 -8.16 7.43
C ILE A 55 -5.74 -8.39 6.01
N THR A 56 -7.05 -8.47 5.86
CA THR A 56 -7.70 -8.86 4.60
C THR A 56 -8.28 -7.68 3.81
N ASP A 57 -8.39 -6.53 4.46
CA ASP A 57 -9.02 -5.32 3.93
C ASP A 57 -8.03 -4.16 4.06
N VAL A 58 -7.36 -3.79 2.95
CA VAL A 58 -6.29 -2.77 2.95
C VAL A 58 -6.70 -1.59 2.09
N ASP A 59 -6.85 -0.42 2.72
CA ASP A 59 -7.06 0.86 2.04
C ASP A 59 -5.73 1.39 1.49
N ILE A 60 -5.65 1.67 0.18
CA ILE A 60 -4.39 2.00 -0.50
C ILE A 60 -4.31 3.49 -0.84
N ALA A 61 -5.42 4.07 -1.29
CA ALA A 61 -5.59 5.51 -1.50
C ALA A 61 -7.10 5.81 -1.45
N THR A 62 -7.47 7.02 -1.02
CA THR A 62 -8.85 7.49 -1.12
C THR A 62 -9.23 7.63 -2.59
N VAL A 63 -9.93 6.65 -3.15
CA VAL A 63 -10.74 6.88 -4.34
C VAL A 63 -11.91 7.77 -3.91
N THR A 64 -11.73 9.08 -3.90
CA THR A 64 -12.86 10.01 -3.88
C THR A 64 -13.56 9.95 -5.23
N ASN A 65 -14.54 9.07 -5.36
CA ASN A 65 -15.93 9.46 -5.68
C ASN A 65 -16.86 8.24 -5.70
N SER A 66 -17.38 7.88 -4.53
CA SER A 66 -18.74 7.32 -4.42
C SER A 66 -19.72 8.45 -4.13
N LYS A 67 -19.90 9.34 -5.11
CA LYS A 67 -21.08 10.18 -5.29
C LYS A 67 -21.15 10.57 -6.77
N ALA A 68 -21.91 9.79 -7.53
CA ALA A 68 -22.57 10.20 -8.77
C ALA A 68 -23.91 9.45 -8.83
#